data_AF-X1EFN8-F1
#
_entry.id   AF-X1EFN8-F1
#
_cell.length_a   1.000
_cell.length_b   1.000
_cell.length_c   1.000
_cell.angle_alpha   90.00
_cell.angle_beta   90.00
_cell.angle_gamma   90.00
#
_symmetry.space_group_name_H-M   'P 1'
#
loop_
_entity.id
_entity.type
_entity.pdbx_description
1 polymer ?
#
loop_
_entity_poly.entity_id
_entity_poly.type
_entity_poly.pdbx_seq_one_letter_code
_entity_poly.pdbx_strand_id
1 'polypeptide(L)'
;NMEIIQAIVETAEEEKAPVILQASQGAIKYAGLDSIVAMVKVMAEKVSIPVALHLDHGTDYYQNIKCLRAGFTSLMYDGSKLSFDENVKMTKKAVEALSLFPPEFHIFLQ
;
A
#
# COMPACT_ATOMS: atom_id res chain seq x y z
N ASN A 1 -4.18 -7.06 -11.41
CA ASN A 1 -4.13 -6.61 -12.81
C ASN A 1 -5.25 -5.58 -13.03
N MET A 2 -5.40 -5.05 -14.23
CA MET A 2 -6.32 -3.94 -14.51
C MET A 2 -7.77 -4.31 -14.18
N GLU A 3 -8.22 -5.48 -14.60
CA GLU A 3 -9.60 -5.96 -14.48
C GLU A 3 -10.04 -6.06 -13.02
N ILE A 4 -9.16 -6.55 -12.14
CA ILE A 4 -9.42 -6.65 -10.70
C ILE A 4 -9.52 -5.25 -10.07
N ILE A 5 -8.63 -4.33 -10.45
CA ILE A 5 -8.64 -2.96 -9.92
C ILE A 5 -9.94 -2.25 -10.32
N GLN A 6 -10.34 -2.38 -11.59
CA GLN A 6 -11.58 -1.78 -12.11
C GLN A 6 -12.80 -2.31 -11.37
N ALA A 7 -12.96 -3.64 -11.31
CA ALA A 7 -14.10 -4.25 -10.65
C ALA A 7 -14.24 -3.82 -9.18
N ILE A 8 -13.14 -3.79 -8.43
CA ILE A 8 -13.16 -3.38 -7.01
C ILE A 8 -13.55 -1.90 -6.87
N VAL A 9 -12.95 -1.01 -7.66
CA VAL A 9 -13.19 0.44 -7.54
C VAL A 9 -14.60 0.80 -7.98
N GLU A 10 -15.09 0.22 -9.08
CA GLU A 10 -16.44 0.45 -9.60
C GLU A 10 -17.50 0.00 -8.59
N THR A 11 -17.37 -1.23 -8.05
CA THR A 11 -18.29 -1.72 -7.01
C THR A 11 -18.23 -0.85 -5.75
N ALA A 12 -17.04 -0.43 -5.32
CA ALA A 12 -16.92 0.42 -4.13
C ALA A 12 -17.57 1.81 -4.33
N GLU A 13 -17.49 2.40 -5.53
CA GLU A 13 -18.18 3.65 -5.87
C GLU A 13 -19.71 3.47 -5.88
N GLU A 14 -20.21 2.36 -6.45
CA GLU A 14 -21.65 2.03 -6.45
C GLU A 14 -22.20 1.91 -5.03
N GLU A 15 -21.45 1.25 -4.14
CA GLU A 15 -21.78 1.07 -2.73
C GLU A 15 -21.47 2.32 -1.87
N LYS A 16 -20.87 3.35 -2.46
CA LYS A 16 -20.43 4.59 -1.76
C LYS A 16 -19.56 4.29 -0.54
N ALA A 17 -18.69 3.30 -0.66
CA ALA A 17 -17.84 2.81 0.42
C ALA A 17 -16.35 3.10 0.13
N PRO A 18 -15.57 3.60 1.10
CA PRO A 18 -14.12 3.72 0.92
C PRO A 18 -13.48 2.33 0.71
N VAL A 19 -12.40 2.27 -0.06
CA VAL A 19 -11.75 1.00 -0.41
C VAL A 19 -10.24 1.02 -0.25
N ILE A 20 -9.68 -0.11 0.18
CA ILE A 20 -8.24 -0.35 0.25
C ILE A 20 -7.89 -1.38 -0.81
N LEU A 21 -7.13 -0.98 -1.82
CA LEU A 21 -6.53 -1.85 -2.82
C LEU A 21 -5.17 -2.32 -2.33
N GLN A 22 -5.04 -3.61 -2.09
CA GLN A 22 -3.81 -4.20 -1.55
C GLN A 22 -3.00 -4.88 -2.64
N ALA A 23 -1.69 -4.65 -2.66
CA ALA A 23 -0.76 -5.34 -3.54
C ALA A 23 0.35 -5.99 -2.72
N SER A 24 0.48 -7.31 -2.86
CA SER A 24 1.60 -8.06 -2.28
C SER A 24 2.89 -7.83 -3.07
N GLN A 25 4.04 -8.16 -2.48
CA GLN A 25 5.32 -8.13 -3.19
C GLN A 25 5.33 -9.01 -4.44
N GLY A 26 4.61 -10.14 -4.41
CA GLY A 26 4.45 -11.02 -5.58
C GLY A 26 3.68 -10.33 -6.70
N ALA A 27 2.59 -9.62 -6.36
CA ALA A 27 1.81 -8.85 -7.33
C ALA A 27 2.64 -7.71 -7.95
N ILE A 28 3.42 -6.99 -7.12
CA ILE A 28 4.34 -5.94 -7.58
C ILE A 28 5.40 -6.51 -8.52
N LYS A 29 5.99 -7.67 -8.19
CA LYS A 29 6.97 -8.34 -9.06
C LYS A 29 6.36 -8.77 -10.39
N TYR A 30 5.10 -9.20 -10.39
CA TYR A 30 4.39 -9.66 -11.58
C TYR A 30 3.99 -8.51 -12.51
N ALA A 31 3.33 -7.49 -11.97
CA ALA A 31 2.75 -6.39 -12.76
C ALA A 31 3.71 -5.20 -12.98
N GLY A 32 4.74 -5.08 -12.14
CA GLY A 32 5.59 -3.89 -12.05
C GLY A 32 5.02 -2.86 -11.08
N LEU A 33 5.92 -2.24 -10.30
CA LEU A 33 5.56 -1.22 -9.30
C LEU A 33 4.83 -0.03 -9.92
N ASP A 34 5.43 0.57 -10.95
CA ASP A 34 4.90 1.76 -11.62
C ASP A 34 3.55 1.48 -12.28
N SER A 35 3.39 0.28 -12.87
CA SER A 35 2.14 -0.15 -13.49
C SER A 35 0.99 -0.22 -12.47
N ILE A 36 1.21 -0.86 -11.31
CA ILE A 36 0.19 -0.96 -10.26
C ILE A 36 -0.19 0.43 -9.77
N VAL A 37 0.80 1.26 -9.45
CA VAL A 37 0.53 2.61 -8.94
C VAL A 37 -0.24 3.43 -9.98
N ALA A 38 0.18 3.42 -11.24
CA ALA A 38 -0.47 4.19 -12.29
C ALA A 38 -1.92 3.75 -12.50
N MET A 39 -2.19 2.44 -12.54
CA MET A 39 -3.56 1.92 -12.68
C MET A 39 -4.45 2.35 -11.52
N VAL A 40 -3.98 2.20 -10.28
CA VAL A 40 -4.78 2.56 -9.09
C VAL A 40 -5.00 4.07 -9.02
N LYS A 41 -3.97 4.88 -9.29
CA LYS A 41 -4.09 6.33 -9.31
C LYS A 41 -5.12 6.81 -10.32
N VAL A 42 -5.07 6.30 -11.55
CA VAL A 42 -6.04 6.67 -12.60
C VAL A 42 -7.47 6.26 -12.22
N MET A 43 -7.65 5.12 -11.55
CA MET A 43 -8.97 4.70 -11.10
C MET A 43 -9.47 5.53 -9.92
N ALA A 44 -8.60 5.88 -8.97
CA ALA A 44 -8.94 6.73 -7.83
C ALA A 44 -9.37 8.15 -8.26
N GLU A 45 -8.77 8.71 -9.32
CA GLU A 45 -9.15 10.02 -9.88
C GLU A 45 -10.53 10.05 -10.54
N LYS A 46 -11.13 8.89 -10.84
CA LYS A 46 -12.42 8.77 -11.54
C LYS A 46 -13.62 8.60 -10.61
N VAL A 47 -13.38 8.39 -9.32
CA VAL A 47 -14.41 8.06 -8.33
C VAL A 47 -14.48 9.13 -7.24
N SER A 48 -15.60 9.19 -6.53
CA SER A 48 -15.81 10.15 -5.45
C SER A 48 -15.45 9.58 -4.07
N ILE A 49 -15.38 8.25 -3.95
CA ILE A 49 -14.95 7.56 -2.72
C ILE A 49 -13.44 7.69 -2.45
N PRO A 50 -13.01 7.62 -1.18
CA PRO A 50 -11.59 7.45 -0.85
C PRO A 50 -11.05 6.09 -1.32
N VAL A 51 -9.91 6.10 -2.01
CA VAL A 51 -9.18 4.90 -2.45
C VAL A 51 -7.76 4.92 -1.89
N ALA A 52 -7.41 3.92 -1.10
CA ALA A 52 -6.04 3.74 -0.60
C ALA A 52 -5.32 2.63 -1.37
N LEU A 53 -4.04 2.84 -1.68
CA LEU A 53 -3.16 1.81 -2.22
C LEU A 53 -2.23 1.32 -1.11
N HIS A 54 -2.36 0.05 -0.75
CA HIS A 54 -1.70 -0.56 0.40
C HIS A 54 -0.70 -1.65 -0.01
N LEU A 55 0.52 -1.57 0.53
CA LEU A 55 1.54 -2.62 0.38
C LEU A 55 1.29 -3.70 1.42
N ASP A 56 0.88 -4.87 0.93
CA ASP A 56 0.58 -6.03 1.76
C ASP A 56 1.85 -6.85 2.08
N HIS A 57 2.02 -7.22 3.35
CA HIS A 57 3.17 -8.00 3.87
C HIS A 57 4.55 -7.52 3.36
N GLY A 58 4.86 -6.24 3.57
CA GLY A 58 6.15 -5.65 3.23
C GLY A 58 7.26 -6.06 4.22
N THR A 59 8.10 -7.02 3.83
CA THR A 59 9.15 -7.61 4.70
C THR A 59 10.50 -6.90 4.62
N ASP A 60 10.77 -6.16 3.53
CA ASP A 60 12.01 -5.42 3.33
C ASP A 60 11.78 -3.92 3.50
N TYR A 61 12.52 -3.32 4.43
CA TYR A 61 12.39 -1.90 4.73
C TYR A 61 12.61 -1.01 3.51
N TYR A 62 13.63 -1.28 2.69
CA TYR A 62 13.93 -0.43 1.54
C TYR A 62 12.87 -0.55 0.45
N GLN A 63 12.34 -1.75 0.21
CA GLN A 63 11.22 -1.98 -0.70
C GLN A 63 9.96 -1.26 -0.23
N ASN A 64 9.69 -1.25 1.08
CA ASN A 64 8.58 -0.51 1.66
C ASN A 64 8.69 1.00 1.38
N ILE A 65 9.88 1.57 1.62
CA ILE A 65 10.14 2.98 1.30
C ILE A 65 10.03 3.26 -0.21
N LYS A 66 10.47 2.34 -1.07
CA LYS A 66 10.28 2.46 -2.53
C LYS A 66 8.81 2.50 -2.91
N CYS A 67 7.96 1.67 -2.29
CA CYS A 67 6.53 1.66 -2.58
C CYS A 67 5.87 2.98 -2.15
N LEU A 68 6.19 3.49 -0.95
CA LEU A 68 5.69 4.81 -0.51
C LEU A 68 6.09 5.92 -1.48
N ARG A 69 7.36 5.95 -1.91
CA ARG A 69 7.85 6.93 -2.89
C ARG A 69 7.19 6.80 -4.25
N ALA A 70 6.83 5.58 -4.66
CA ALA A 70 6.17 5.35 -5.93
C ALA A 70 4.72 5.86 -5.94
N GLY A 71 4.05 5.88 -4.78
CA GLY A 71 2.67 6.38 -4.65
C GLY A 71 1.74 5.48 -3.84
N PHE A 72 2.27 4.47 -3.13
CA PHE A 72 1.48 3.77 -2.12
C PHE A 72 1.18 4.72 -0.97
N THR A 73 -0.10 4.85 -0.61
CA THR A 73 -0.54 5.67 0.52
C THR A 73 -0.61 4.87 1.82
N SER A 74 -0.42 3.55 1.75
CA SER A 74 -0.33 2.72 2.94
C SER A 74 0.63 1.55 2.80
N LEU A 75 1.17 1.07 3.91
CA LEU A 75 1.97 -0.16 3.95
C LEU A 75 1.76 -0.96 5.22
N MET A 76 2.09 -2.24 5.13
CA MET A 76 2.24 -3.14 6.26
C MET A 76 3.71 -3.58 6.36
N TYR A 77 4.38 -3.29 7.48
CA TYR A 77 5.71 -3.85 7.74
C TYR A 77 5.54 -5.20 8.43
N ASP A 78 5.96 -6.27 7.76
CA ASP A 78 5.88 -7.63 8.28
C ASP A 78 7.28 -8.09 8.75
N GLY A 79 7.54 -7.83 10.03
CA GLY A 79 8.72 -8.28 10.76
C GLY A 79 8.48 -9.58 11.54
N SER A 80 7.39 -10.31 11.29
CA SER A 80 6.94 -11.43 12.12
C SER A 80 7.93 -12.60 12.23
N LYS A 81 8.89 -12.69 11.31
CA LYS A 81 9.98 -13.68 11.32
C LYS A 81 11.22 -13.26 12.11
N LEU A 82 11.28 -12.01 12.56
CA LEU A 82 12.37 -11.49 13.38
C LEU A 82 12.14 -11.84 14.86
N SER A 83 13.18 -11.64 15.67
CA SER A 83 12.97 -11.61 17.12
C SER A 83 12.01 -10.47 17.50
N PHE A 84 11.33 -10.57 18.64
CA PHE A 84 10.40 -9.53 19.10
C PHE A 84 11.05 -8.14 19.14
N ASP A 85 12.25 -8.04 19.71
CA ASP A 85 12.97 -6.77 19.84
C ASP A 85 13.34 -6.19 18.46
N GLU A 86 13.74 -7.04 17.52
CA GLU A 86 14.04 -6.61 16.15
C GLU A 86 12.78 -6.21 15.37
N ASN A 87 11.66 -6.94 15.53
CA ASN A 87 10.39 -6.54 14.93
C ASN A 87 9.96 -5.16 15.45
N VAL A 88 9.98 -4.96 16.77
CA VAL A 88 9.65 -3.66 17.38
C VAL A 88 10.56 -2.55 16.84
N LYS A 89 11.88 -2.80 16.77
CA LYS A 89 12.85 -1.82 16.25
C LYS A 89 12.58 -1.46 14.80
N MET A 90 12.37 -2.45 13.94
CA MET A 90 12.17 -2.23 12.51
C MET A 90 10.81 -1.62 12.19
N THR A 91 9.77 -2.05 12.91
CA THR A 91 8.44 -1.44 12.87
C THR A 91 8.50 0.04 13.24
N LYS A 92 9.17 0.41 14.35
CA LYS A 92 9.37 1.81 14.73
C LYS A 92 10.06 2.60 13.62
N LYS A 93 11.11 2.04 13.03
CA LYS A 93 11.82 2.67 11.91
C LYS A 93 10.91 2.89 10.68
N ALA A 94 9.99 1.96 10.40
CA ALA A 94 9.00 2.10 9.33
C ALA A 94 7.97 3.20 9.63
N VAL A 95 7.48 3.26 10.87
CA VAL A 95 6.59 4.34 11.34
C VAL A 95 7.27 5.70 11.26
N GLU A 96 8.51 5.82 11.74
CA GLU A 96 9.29 7.07 11.69
C GLU A 96 9.48 7.56 10.26
N ALA A 97 9.69 6.65 9.31
CA ALA A 97 9.87 7.01 7.91
C ALA A 97 8.62 7.65 7.29
N LEU A 98 7.40 7.34 7.79
CA LEU A 98 6.16 7.98 7.33
C LEU A 98 6.13 9.49 7.59
N SER A 99 6.85 9.98 8.59
CA SER A 99 6.92 11.43 8.87
C SER A 99 7.53 12.25 7.72
N LEU A 100 8.17 11.58 6.77
CA LEU A 100 8.73 12.17 5.55
C LEU A 100 7.72 12.25 4.39
N PHE A 101 6.52 11.72 4.58
CA PHE A 101 5.45 11.64 3.57
C PHE A 101 4.24 12.50 4.00
N PRO A 102 3.35 12.84 3.07
CA PRO A 102 2.11 13.55 3.40
C PRO A 102 1.27 12.84 4.48
N PRO A 103 0.48 13.59 5.28
CA PRO A 103 -0.23 13.07 6.44
C PRO A 103 -1.31 12.02 6.12
N GLU A 104 -1.75 11.93 4.86
CA GLU A 104 -2.67 10.90 4.37
C GLU A 104 -2.03 9.51 4.20
N PHE A 105 -0.74 9.37 4.53
CA PHE A 105 -0.04 8.09 4.46
C PHE A 105 -0.18 7.30 5.77
N HIS A 106 -0.53 6.01 5.69
CA HIS A 106 -0.87 5.19 6.87
C HIS A 106 -0.08 3.88 6.94
N ILE A 107 0.34 3.45 8.14
CA ILE A 107 1.00 2.15 8.36
C ILE A 107 0.11 1.21 9.17
N PHE A 108 0.03 -0.05 8.72
CA PHE A 108 -0.53 -1.17 9.46
C PHE A 108 0.61 -2.06 9.97
N LEU A 109 0.44 -2.66 11.14
CA LEU A 109 1.48 -3.41 11.83
C LEU A 109 1.06 -4.87 12.00
N GLN A 110 2.01 -5.80 11.84
CA GLN A 110 1.83 -7.22 12.15
C GLN A 110 3.02 -7.81 12.90
#